data_AF-B1YD22-F1
#
_entry.id   AF-B1YD22-F1
#
_cell.length_a   1.000
_cell.length_b   1.000
_cell.length_c   1.000
_cell.angle_alpha   90.00
_cell.angle_beta   90.00
_cell.angle_gamma   90.00
#
_symmetry.space_group_name_H-M   'P 1'
#
loop_
_entity.id
_entity.type
_entity.pdbx_description
1 polymer ?
#
loop_
_entity_poly.entity_id
_entity_poly.type
_entity_poly.pdbx_seq_one_letter_code
_entity_poly.pdbx_strand_id
1 'polypeptide(L)' 'MKPEERRELLNQLRAELVKLETQRARGFVEKPGRIREIRRAIARILTIEREERRPSA' A
#
# COMPACT_ATOMS: atom_id res chain seq x y z
N MET A 1 -8.84 10.23 -7.80
CA MET A 1 -8.59 8.86 -8.30
C MET A 1 -9.92 8.17 -8.43
N LYS A 2 -10.14 7.46 -9.53
CA LYS A 2 -11.28 6.56 -9.65
C LYS A 2 -11.09 5.34 -8.73
N PRO A 3 -12.16 4.66 -8.30
CA PRO A 3 -12.05 3.45 -7.48
C PRO A 3 -11.14 2.37 -8.09
N GLU A 4 -11.15 2.25 -9.42
CA GLU A 4 -10.31 1.29 -10.15
C GLU A 4 -8.82 1.63 -10.07
N GLU A 5 -8.47 2.90 -10.26
CA GLU A 5 -7.09 3.41 -10.13
C GLU A 5 -6.55 3.16 -8.71
N ARG A 6 -7.41 3.28 -7.68
CA ARG A 6 -7.02 3.01 -6.28
C ARG A 6 -6.68 1.54 -6.09
N ARG A 7 -7.48 0.67 -6.70
CA ARG A 7 -7.30 -0.78 -6.63
C ARG A 7 -6.02 -1.22 -7.35
N GLU A 8 -5.74 -0.65 -8.50
CA GLU A 8 -4.51 -0.90 -9.24
C GLU A 8 -3.28 -0.43 -8.45
N LEU A 9 -3.30 0.79 -7.93
CA LEU A 9 -2.23 1.32 -7.09
C LEU A 9 -2.03 0.47 -5.82
N LEU A 10 -3.12 0.02 -5.18
CA LEU A 10 -3.08 -0.85 -4.01
C LEU A 10 -2.37 -2.19 -4.33
N ASN A 11 -2.67 -2.78 -5.49
CA ASN A 11 -2.03 -4.02 -5.93
C ASN A 11 -0.53 -3.82 -6.20
N GLN A 12 -0.16 -2.73 -6.86
CA GLN A 12 1.24 -2.37 -7.11
C GLN A 12 2.02 -2.20 -5.79
N LEU A 13 1.46 -1.44 -4.84
CA LEU A 13 2.07 -1.22 -3.52
C LEU A 13 2.21 -2.52 -2.72
N ARG A 14 1.20 -3.41 -2.77
CA ARG A 14 1.30 -4.73 -2.11
C ARG A 14 2.38 -5.60 -2.73
N ALA A 15 2.50 -5.61 -4.06
CA ALA A 15 3.56 -6.35 -4.75
C ALA A 15 4.95 -5.81 -4.39
N GLU A 16 5.13 -4.48 -4.33
CA GLU A 16 6.38 -3.86 -3.90
C GLU A 16 6.70 -4.23 -2.43
N LEU A 17 5.71 -4.20 -1.54
CA LEU A 17 5.88 -4.57 -0.14
C LEU A 17 6.36 -6.02 -0.01
N VAL A 18 5.73 -6.97 -0.71
CA VAL A 18 6.11 -8.39 -0.67
C VAL A 18 7.56 -8.57 -1.12
N LYS A 19 7.99 -7.87 -2.18
CA LYS A 19 9.39 -7.92 -2.65
C LYS A 19 10.36 -7.46 -1.57
N LEU A 20 10.10 -6.30 -0.94
CA LEU A 20 10.97 -5.74 0.10
C LEU A 20 10.97 -6.58 1.39
N GLU A 21 9.83 -7.14 1.78
CA GLU A 21 9.72 -8.05 2.92
C GLU A 21 10.46 -9.36 2.66
N THR A 22 10.39 -9.89 1.43
CA THR A 22 11.14 -11.09 1.02
C THR A 22 12.65 -10.82 1.05
N GLN A 23 13.09 -9.66 0.56
CA GLN A 23 14.47 -9.22 0.71
C GLN A 23 14.85 -9.20 2.19
N ARG A 24 14.09 -8.47 3.03
CA ARG A 24 14.37 -8.34 4.46
C ARG A 24 14.49 -9.70 5.16
N ALA A 25 13.64 -10.66 4.82
CA ALA A 25 13.68 -12.02 5.36
C ALA A 25 14.96 -12.78 4.97
N ARG A 26 15.56 -12.48 3.82
CA ARG A 26 16.84 -13.04 3.36
C ARG A 26 18.06 -12.33 3.97
N GLY A 27 17.86 -11.38 4.88
CA GLY A 27 18.94 -10.67 5.58
C GLY A 27 19.48 -9.44 4.85
N PHE A 28 18.86 -9.01 3.75
CA PHE A 28 19.27 -7.82 2.99
C PHE A 28 18.04 -7.04 2.55
N VAL A 29 18.04 -5.71 2.63
CA VAL A 29 16.95 -4.90 2.06
C VAL A 29 17.53 -3.63 1.48
N GLU A 30 17.27 -3.37 0.20
CA GLU A 30 17.84 -2.21 -0.51
C GLU A 30 17.33 -0.88 0.08
N LYS A 31 16.02 -0.82 0.38
CA LYS A 31 15.35 0.41 0.80
C LYS A 31 14.49 0.16 2.05
N PRO A 32 15.09 0.00 3.24
CA PRO A 32 14.32 -0.29 4.45
C PRO A 32 13.26 0.77 4.78
N GLY A 33 13.55 2.06 4.54
CA GLY A 33 12.60 3.16 4.73
C GLY A 33 11.34 3.05 3.85
N ARG A 34 11.48 2.46 2.66
CA ARG A 34 10.41 2.31 1.67
C ARG A 34 9.28 1.40 2.17
N ILE A 35 9.59 0.40 3.00
CA ILE A 35 8.58 -0.46 3.63
C ILE A 35 7.58 0.37 4.44
N ARG A 36 8.06 1.31 5.25
CA ARG A 36 7.21 2.17 6.07
C ARG A 36 6.36 3.11 5.21
N GLU A 37 6.93 3.65 4.15
CA GLU A 37 6.21 4.50 3.19
C GLU A 37 5.08 3.75 2.48
N ILE A 38 5.36 2.55 1.97
CA ILE A 38 4.37 1.72 1.28
C ILE A 38 3.23 1.37 2.23
N ARG A 39 3.52 0.95 3.48
CA ARG A 39 2.49 0.66 4.48
C ARG A 39 1.59 1.86 4.74
N ARG A 40 2.15 3.07 4.81
CA ARG A 40 1.39 4.31 4.97
C ARG A 40 0.56 4.64 3.73
N ALA A 41 1.11 4.45 2.53
CA ALA A 41 0.39 4.68 1.28
C ALA A 41 -0.82 3.74 1.16
N ILE A 42 -0.63 2.44 1.43
CA ILE A 42 -1.70 1.44 1.48
C ILE A 42 -2.78 1.87 2.48
N ALA A 43 -2.39 2.26 3.70
CA ALA A 43 -3.34 2.69 4.72
C ALA A 43 -4.18 3.90 4.26
N ARG A 44 -3.57 4.91 3.64
CA ARG A 44 -4.29 6.09 3.12
C ARG A 44 -5.29 5.71 2.04
N ILE A 45 -4.93 4.84 1.11
CA ILE A 45 -5.84 4.37 0.04
C ILE A 45 -7.05 3.68 0.66
N LEU A 46 -6.82 2.77 1.61
CA LEU A 46 -7.90 2.05 2.30
C LEU A 46 -8.79 2.99 3.14
N THR A 47 -8.21 4.05 3.72
CA THR A 47 -8.99 5.09 4.42
C THR A 47 -9.93 5.80 3.44
N ILE A 48 -9.41 6.24 2.28
CA ILE A 48 -10.23 6.92 1.27
C ILE A 48 -11.35 5.99 0.76
N GLU A 49 -11.04 4.72 0.48
CA GLU A 49 -12.07 3.74 0.08
C GLU A 49 -13.15 3.55 1.16
N ARG A 50 -12.77 3.61 2.43
CA ARG A 50 -13.71 3.50 3.54
C ARG A 50 -14.57 4.76 3.69
N GLU A 51 -13.99 5.93 3.53
CA GLU A 51 -14.68 7.21 3.59
C GLU A 51 -15.70 7.35 2.44
N GLU A 52 -15.33 6.96 1.23
CA GLU A 52 -16.25 6.95 0.08
C GLU A 52 -17.40 5.94 0.22
N ARG A 53 -17.17 4.83 0.93
CA ARG A 53 -18.23 3.83 1.20
C ARG A 53 -19.15 4.21 2.35
N ARG A 54 -18.74 5.15 3.23
CA ARG A 54 -19.63 5.62 4.28
C ARG A 54 -20.72 6.46 3.60
N PRO A 55 -22.02 6.11 3.75
CA PRO A 55 -23.07 7.03 3.38
C PRO A 55 -22.85 8.31 4.19
N SER A 56 -22.90 9.47 3.51
CA SER A 56 -23.01 10.76 4.18
C SER A 56 -24.22 10.67 5.10
N ALA A 57 -23.97 10.68 6.41
CA ALA A 57 -25.02 10.71 7.42
C ALA A 57 -25.87 11.98 7.28
#